data_AF-A0A371I740-F1
#
_entry.id   AF-A0A371I740-F1
#
_cell.length_a   1.000
_cell.length_b   1.000
_cell.length_c   1.000
_cell.angle_alpha   90.00
_cell.angle_beta   90.00
_cell.angle_gamma   90.00
#
_symmetry.space_group_name_H-M   'P 1'
#
loop_
_entity.id
_entity.type
_entity.pdbx_description
1 polymer ?
#
loop_
_entity_poly.entity_id
_entity_poly.type
_entity_poly.pdbx_seq_one_letter_code
_entity_poly.pdbx_strand_id
1 'polypeptide(L)'
;MRERFVPLYYKRDLFVKLQKMYQGSRYVEEYFKEMEVTLIRAQIVESREATMARFLHGLNRDIQDIVEHGKKSYPTMSSNGKGKGRRKEKLLRRNKSPKKGSAPFKH
;
A
#
# COMPACT_ATOMS: atom_id res chain seq x y z
N MET A 1 23.29 12.88 38.27
CA MET A 1 22.76 11.89 37.29
C MET A 1 22.92 12.49 35.90
N ARG A 2 23.45 11.75 34.91
CA ARG A 2 23.48 12.24 33.53
C ARG A 2 22.16 11.88 32.87
N GLU A 3 21.40 12.88 32.44
CA GLU A 3 20.25 12.66 31.57
C GLU A 3 20.71 11.94 30.29
N ARG A 4 20.02 10.86 29.92
CA ARG A 4 20.28 10.16 28.66
C ARG A 4 19.85 11.08 27.53
N PHE A 5 20.82 11.56 26.76
CA PHE A 5 20.56 12.37 25.58
C PHE A 5 19.84 11.52 24.52
N VAL A 6 18.62 11.92 24.18
CA VAL A 6 17.85 11.36 23.06
C VAL A 6 17.70 12.47 22.02
N PRO A 7 18.17 12.29 20.77
CA PRO A 7 18.02 13.29 19.73
C PRO A 7 16.55 13.67 19.51
N LEU A 8 16.28 14.97 19.27
CA LEU A 8 14.92 15.48 19.01
C LEU A 8 14.21 14.78 17.84
N TYR A 9 14.98 14.25 16.88
CA TYR A 9 14.46 13.58 15.69
C TYR A 9 14.24 12.08 15.87
N TYR A 10 14.67 11.49 16.99
CA TYR A 10 14.65 10.04 17.21
C TYR A 10 13.27 9.42 16.99
N LYS A 11 12.20 10.05 17.50
CA LYS A 11 10.84 9.57 17.28
C LYS A 11 10.46 9.58 15.79
N ARG A 12 10.79 10.66 15.06
CA ARG A 12 10.51 10.78 13.61
C ARG A 12 11.25 9.70 12.82
N ASP A 13 12.50 9.44 13.16
CA ASP A 13 13.31 8.42 12.49
C ASP A 13 12.72 7.02 12.69
N LEU A 14 12.18 6.72 13.87
CA LEU A 14 11.48 5.46 14.12
C LEU A 14 10.19 5.34 13.30
N PHE A 15 9.41 6.41 13.15
CA PHE A 15 8.23 6.40 12.27
C PHE A 15 8.62 6.17 10.80
N VAL A 16 9.66 6.87 10.32
CA VAL A 16 10.16 6.72 8.94
C VAL A 16 10.68 5.30 8.73
N LYS A 17 11.40 4.74 9.71
CA LYS A 17 11.82 3.34 9.69
C LYS A 17 10.60 2.44 9.54
N LEU A 18 9.61 2.55 10.44
CA LEU A 18 8.40 1.74 10.43
C LEU A 18 7.64 1.78 9.10
N GLN A 19 7.59 2.94 8.44
CA GLN A 19 6.94 3.11 7.14
C GLN A 19 7.72 2.47 5.99
N LYS A 20 9.05 2.41 6.08
CA LYS A 20 9.93 1.89 5.02
C LYS A 20 10.35 0.43 5.25
N MET A 21 9.87 -0.22 6.30
CA MET A 21 10.19 -1.63 6.55
C MET A 21 9.46 -2.54 5.58
N TYR A 22 10.24 -3.43 4.98
CA TYR A 22 9.80 -4.59 4.19
C TYR A 22 10.68 -5.78 4.59
N GLN A 23 10.21 -7.01 4.42
CA GLN A 23 10.93 -8.21 4.79
C GLN A 23 12.33 -8.26 4.15
N GLY A 24 12.40 -8.12 2.83
CA GLY A 24 13.65 -8.13 2.09
C GLY A 24 14.30 -9.51 2.12
N SER A 25 15.59 -9.58 2.42
CA SER A 25 16.33 -10.84 2.54
C SER A 25 16.22 -11.52 3.92
N ARG A 26 15.47 -10.95 4.86
CA ARG A 26 15.31 -11.47 6.22
C ARG A 26 14.29 -12.59 6.29
N TYR A 27 14.40 -13.42 7.32
CA TYR A 27 13.33 -14.36 7.64
C TYR A 27 12.08 -13.59 8.08
N VAL A 28 10.90 -14.17 7.81
CA VAL A 28 9.60 -13.58 8.14
C VAL A 28 9.50 -13.26 9.63
N GLU A 29 10.01 -14.15 10.48
CA GLU A 29 10.02 -13.99 11.93
C GLU A 29 10.90 -12.81 12.39
N GLU A 30 12.09 -12.66 11.81
CA GLU A 30 12.99 -11.54 12.13
C GLU A 30 12.38 -10.20 11.74
N TYR A 31 11.76 -10.14 10.56
CA TYR A 31 11.03 -8.97 10.10
C TYR A 31 9.88 -8.59 11.04
N PHE A 32 9.10 -9.59 11.49
CA PHE A 32 8.01 -9.35 12.43
C PHE A 32 8.52 -8.84 13.78
N LYS A 33 9.54 -9.49 14.35
CA LYS A 33 10.18 -9.07 15.62
C LYS A 33 10.71 -7.64 15.53
N GLU A 34 11.36 -7.28 14.43
CA GLU A 34 11.87 -5.92 14.25
C GLU A 34 10.75 -4.88 14.14
N MET A 35 9.62 -5.25 13.54
CA MET A 35 8.42 -4.40 13.51
C MET A 35 7.88 -4.15 14.91
N GLU A 36 7.71 -5.20 15.72
CA GLU A 36 7.23 -5.09 17.10
C GLU A 36 8.16 -4.22 17.96
N VAL A 37 9.47 -4.46 17.88
CA VAL A 37 10.47 -3.65 18.59
C VAL A 37 10.40 -2.19 18.16
N THR A 38 10.22 -1.92 16.87
CA THR A 38 10.12 -0.54 16.35
C THR A 38 8.87 0.17 16.86
N LEU A 39 7.72 -0.52 16.90
CA LEU A 39 6.46 0.00 17.46
C LEU A 39 6.63 0.36 18.96
N ILE A 40 7.22 -0.55 19.75
CA ILE A 40 7.47 -0.33 21.17
C ILE A 40 8.41 0.87 21.40
N ARG A 41 9.52 0.94 20.64
CA ARG A 41 10.49 2.06 20.76
C ARG A 41 9.89 3.40 20.35
N ALA A 42 8.97 3.39 19.39
CA ALA A 42 8.26 4.59 18.94
C ALA A 42 7.09 4.97 19.86
N GLN A 43 6.74 4.13 20.84
CA GLN A 43 5.57 4.27 21.72
C GLN A 43 4.26 4.36 20.91
N ILE A 44 4.15 3.58 19.83
CA ILE A 44 2.97 3.55 18.98
C ILE A 44 2.08 2.39 19.44
N VAL A 45 0.82 2.71 19.74
CA VAL A 45 -0.21 1.72 20.03
C VAL A 45 -1.04 1.51 18.75
N GLU A 46 -0.85 0.37 18.09
CA GLU A 46 -1.65 -0.04 16.93
C GLU A 46 -2.62 -1.16 17.35
N SER A 47 -3.79 -1.23 16.71
CA SER A 47 -4.66 -2.41 16.87
C SER A 47 -4.00 -3.62 16.21
N ARG A 48 -4.38 -4.82 16.64
CA ARG A 48 -3.86 -6.06 16.04
C ARG A 48 -4.10 -6.10 14.53
N GLU A 49 -5.26 -5.65 14.07
CA GLU A 49 -5.64 -5.60 12.66
C GLU A 49 -4.74 -4.63 11.87
N ALA A 50 -4.41 -3.48 12.45
CA ALA A 50 -3.50 -2.50 11.84
C ALA A 50 -2.07 -3.05 11.72
N THR A 51 -1.56 -3.67 12.80
CA THR A 51 -0.25 -4.33 12.80
C THR A 51 -0.20 -5.45 11.77
N MET A 52 -1.24 -6.28 11.67
CA MET A 52 -1.34 -7.36 10.69
C MET A 52 -1.42 -6.85 9.25
N ALA A 53 -2.19 -5.79 9.00
CA ALA A 53 -2.25 -5.17 7.67
C ALA A 53 -0.88 -4.65 7.24
N ARG A 54 -0.14 -3.99 8.14
CA ARG A 54 1.22 -3.52 7.89
C ARG A 54 2.19 -4.68 7.65
N PHE A 55 2.16 -5.70 8.51
CA PHE A 55 3.00 -6.88 8.40
C PHE A 55 2.83 -7.54 7.04
N LEU A 56 1.58 -7.85 6.66
CA LEU A 56 1.24 -8.46 5.37
C LEU A 56 1.66 -7.60 4.17
N HIS A 57 1.56 -6.28 4.28
CA HIS A 57 1.94 -5.38 3.19
C HIS A 57 3.45 -5.33 2.94
N GLY A 58 4.26 -5.49 4.00
CA GLY A 58 5.72 -5.49 3.87
C GLY A 58 6.34 -6.87 3.68
N LEU A 59 5.55 -7.95 3.56
CA LEU A 59 6.07 -9.27 3.18
C LEU A 59 6.59 -9.26 1.74
N ASN A 60 7.51 -10.18 1.43
CA ASN A 60 7.93 -10.39 0.06
C ASN A 60 6.74 -10.87 -0.80
N ARG A 61 6.76 -10.48 -2.09
CA ARG A 61 5.63 -10.66 -2.99
C ARG A 61 5.23 -12.13 -3.17
N ASP A 62 6.20 -13.03 -3.26
CA ASP A 62 6.00 -14.48 -3.34
C ASP A 62 5.22 -15.02 -2.13
N ILE A 63 5.57 -14.57 -0.92
CA ILE A 63 4.86 -14.94 0.31
C ILE A 63 3.47 -14.29 0.36
N GLN A 64 3.38 -13.01 -0.01
CA GLN A 64 2.11 -12.28 -0.07
C GLN A 64 1.13 -12.94 -1.03
N ASP A 65 1.61 -13.36 -2.21
CA ASP A 65 0.83 -14.06 -3.21
C ASP A 65 0.31 -15.39 -2.64
N ILE A 66 1.13 -16.18 -1.95
CA ILE A 66 0.67 -17.43 -1.29
C ILE A 66 -0.44 -17.14 -0.27
N VAL A 67 -0.30 -16.10 0.56
CA VAL A 67 -1.31 -15.73 1.55
C VAL A 67 -2.60 -15.25 0.89
N GLU A 68 -2.52 -14.45 -0.17
CA GLU A 68 -3.71 -13.93 -0.87
C GLU A 68 -4.43 -15.01 -1.68
N HIS A 69 -3.69 -15.92 -2.31
CA HIS A 69 -4.28 -17.02 -3.06
C HIS A 69 -4.77 -18.13 -2.11
N GLY A 70 -4.08 -18.39 -1.00
CA GLY A 70 -4.48 -19.32 0.06
C GLY A 70 -5.74 -18.87 0.83
N LYS A 71 -5.99 -17.56 0.93
CA LYS A 71 -7.25 -17.00 1.45
C LYS A 71 -8.49 -17.45 0.67
N LYS A 72 -8.35 -17.94 -0.58
CA LYS A 72 -9.49 -18.50 -1.34
C LYS A 72 -9.93 -19.89 -0.82
N SER A 73 -9.11 -20.55 0.00
CA SER A 73 -9.37 -21.91 0.50
C SER A 73 -9.92 -21.97 1.94
N TYR A 74 -9.89 -20.87 2.70
CA TYR A 74 -10.51 -20.79 4.03
C TYR A 74 -11.30 -19.48 4.15
N PRO A 75 -12.60 -19.50 4.48
CA PRO A 75 -13.35 -18.27 4.66
C PRO A 75 -12.98 -17.67 6.02
N THR A 76 -12.26 -16.54 6.01
CA THR A 76 -12.11 -15.70 7.21
C THR A 76 -12.00 -14.23 6.84
N MET A 77 -13.10 -13.54 7.18
CA MET A 77 -13.32 -12.13 7.53
C MET A 77 -12.74 -11.03 6.63
N SER A 78 -13.59 -10.63 5.68
CA SER A 78 -13.91 -9.26 5.25
C SER A 78 -12.76 -8.25 5.10
N SER A 79 -12.28 -8.14 3.87
CA SER A 79 -11.59 -6.94 3.38
C SER A 79 -12.59 -5.83 3.06
N ASN A 80 -12.68 -4.80 3.88
CA ASN A 80 -13.15 -3.49 3.40
C ASN A 80 -11.99 -2.79 2.68
N GLY A 81 -11.68 -3.30 1.48
CA GLY A 81 -10.78 -2.63 0.54
C GLY A 81 -11.47 -1.37 0.01
N LYS A 82 -11.12 -0.21 0.56
CA LYS A 82 -11.49 1.09 -0.01
C LYS A 82 -11.07 1.13 -1.48
N GLY A 83 -12.04 1.01 -2.37
CA GLY A 83 -11.88 1.23 -3.80
C GLY A 83 -11.35 2.63 -4.05
N LYS A 84 -10.12 2.73 -4.53
CA LYS A 84 -9.65 3.91 -5.27
C LYS A 84 -9.79 3.60 -6.75
N GLY A 85 -10.87 4.12 -7.32
CA GLY A 85 -11.18 4.00 -8.74
C GLY A 85 -10.02 4.45 -9.63
N ARG A 86 -9.70 3.62 -10.61
CA ARG A 86 -9.01 4.04 -11.83
C ARG A 86 -9.99 3.78 -12.97
N ARG A 87 -10.73 4.83 -13.31
CA ARG A 87 -11.54 4.97 -14.53
C ARG A 87 -10.68 4.52 -15.72
N LYS A 88 -10.92 3.31 -16.23
CA LYS A 88 -10.42 2.88 -17.55
C LYS A 88 -11.32 3.54 -18.59
N GLU A 89 -10.92 4.71 -19.03
CA GLU A 89 -11.42 5.31 -20.27
C GLU A 89 -10.36 5.08 -21.35
N LYS A 90 -10.77 4.38 -22.42
CA LYS A 90 -10.27 4.41 -23.81
C LYS A 90 -10.26 3.01 -24.39
N LEU A 91 -11.23 2.77 -25.27
CA LEU A 91 -11.05 2.48 -26.69
C LEU A 91 -12.24 1.64 -27.14
N LEU A 92 -13.29 2.31 -27.63
CA LEU A 92 -14.10 1.73 -28.69
C LEU A 92 -14.54 2.84 -29.63
N ARG A 93 -13.96 2.79 -30.83
CA ARG A 93 -14.60 3.05 -32.13
C ARG A 93 -14.74 4.51 -32.62
N ARG A 94 -13.76 4.80 -33.48
CA ARG A 94 -13.98 5.14 -34.91
C ARG A 94 -14.44 6.57 -35.18
N ASN A 95 -13.42 7.42 -35.35
CA ASN A 95 -13.45 8.65 -36.12
C ASN A 95 -14.15 8.43 -37.49
N LYS A 96 -15.26 9.13 -37.72
CA LYS A 96 -15.71 9.46 -39.08
C LYS A 96 -16.55 10.73 -39.06
N SER A 97 -15.91 11.86 -39.31
CA SER A 97 -16.50 13.06 -39.94
C SER A 97 -15.40 14.12 -40.18
N PRO A 98 -15.14 14.51 -41.44
CA PRO A 98 -14.57 15.81 -41.74
C PRO A 98 -15.61 16.75 -42.35
N LYS A 99 -15.84 17.83 -41.61
CA LYS A 99 -16.07 19.25 -41.95
C LYS A 99 -16.72 19.67 -43.30
N LYS A 100 -17.69 20.59 -43.11
CA LYS A 100 -18.29 21.61 -43.99
C LYS A 100 -17.37 22.28 -45.04
N GLY A 101 -17.99 22.62 -46.17
CA GLY A 101 -17.64 23.62 -47.20
C GLY A 101 -18.25 23.17 -48.55
N SER A 102 -18.92 23.93 -49.40
CA SER A 102 -19.22 25.36 -49.61
C SER A 102 -20.40 25.48 -50.61
N ALA A 103 -21.09 26.63 -50.67
CA ALA A 103 -22.23 26.95 -51.57
C ALA A 103 -21.92 26.84 -53.09
N PRO A 104 -22.93 26.88 -53.98
CA PRO A 104 -23.33 28.17 -54.55
C PRO A 104 -24.85 28.38 -54.79
N PHE A 105 -25.24 29.65 -54.83
CA PHE A 105 -26.54 30.18 -55.30
C PHE A 105 -26.81 29.84 -56.76
N LYS A 106 -28.09 29.61 -57.12
CA LYS A 106 -28.70 30.07 -58.40
C LYS A 106 -30.20 30.34 -58.22
N HIS A 107 -30.66 31.37 -58.93
CA HIS A 107 -32.02 31.91 -59.06
C HIS A 107 -33.01 30.93 -59.68
#